data_AF-Q0YQJ0-F1
#
_entry.id   AF-Q0YQJ0-F1
#
_cell.length_a   1.000
_cell.length_b   1.000
_cell.length_c   1.000
_cell.angle_alpha   90.00
_cell.angle_beta   90.00
_cell.angle_gamma   90.00
#
_symmetry.space_group_name_H-M   'P 1'
#
loop_
_entity.id
_entity.type
_entity.pdbx_description
1 polymer ?
#
loop_
_entity_poly.entity_id
_entity_poly.type
_entity_poly.pdbx_seq_one_letter_code
_entity_poly.pdbx_strand_id
1 'polypeptide(L)'
;METTYEVGGDFFREKIIAAMFYGFRAIKNPVSVTVHPELMKRIRDDFSKKVTAPKRVGGVELFFGLPVIEDPSKTTDYIAVE
;
A
#
# COMPACT_ATOMS: atom_id res chain seq x y z
N MET A 1 30.53 3.67 6.38
CA MET A 1 29.90 3.17 5.14
C MET A 1 28.75 4.10 4.84
N GLU A 2 28.92 5.00 3.87
CA GLU A 2 27.82 5.83 3.39
C GLU A 2 26.81 4.93 2.70
N THR A 3 25.56 5.00 3.15
CA THR A 3 24.44 4.34 2.49
C THR A 3 24.08 5.19 1.27
N THR A 4 24.62 4.85 0.11
CA THR A 4 24.22 5.45 -1.17
C THR A 4 22.83 4.95 -1.53
N TYR A 5 21.86 5.87 -1.59
CA TYR A 5 20.51 5.58 -2.08
C TYR A 5 20.50 5.82 -3.59
N GLU A 6 20.48 4.75 -4.39
CA GLU A 6 20.13 4.84 -5.80
C GLU A 6 18.66 5.26 -5.90
N VAL A 7 18.40 6.54 -6.17
CA VAL A 7 17.06 7.05 -6.49
C VAL A 7 16.79 6.73 -7.97
N GLY A 8 16.49 5.47 -8.26
CA GLY A 8 16.03 5.02 -9.57
C GLY A 8 14.51 5.16 -9.72
N GLY A 9 14.08 5.88 -10.77
CA GLY A 9 12.81 5.74 -11.49
C GLY A 9 11.50 5.68 -10.67
N ASP A 10 11.03 6.85 -10.22
CA ASP A 10 9.74 7.13 -9.58
C ASP A 10 9.54 6.74 -8.11
N PHE A 11 9.07 7.74 -7.35
CA PHE A 11 8.66 7.73 -5.94
C PHE A 11 7.43 6.86 -5.65
N PHE A 12 7.33 5.68 -6.27
CA PHE A 12 6.16 4.81 -6.19
C PHE A 12 5.85 4.43 -4.75
N ARG A 13 6.83 3.93 -4.01
CA ARG A 13 6.64 3.49 -2.62
C ARG A 13 6.28 4.66 -1.72
N GLU A 14 6.93 5.79 -1.91
CA GLU A 14 6.70 7.02 -1.18
C GLU A 14 5.28 7.54 -1.43
N LYS A 15 4.79 7.48 -2.67
CA LYS A 15 3.40 7.83 -3.01
C LYS A 15 2.39 6.91 -2.35
N ILE A 16 2.65 5.59 -2.31
CA ILE A 16 1.80 4.64 -1.60
C ILE A 16 1.78 4.93 -0.10
N ILE A 17 2.95 5.11 0.52
CA ILE A 17 3.06 5.45 1.96
C ILE A 17 2.33 6.77 2.25
N ALA A 18 2.51 7.78 1.40
CA ALA A 18 1.85 9.08 1.54
C ALA A 18 0.32 8.97 1.42
N ALA A 19 -0.20 8.20 0.47
CA ALA A 19 -1.63 7.95 0.32
C ALA A 19 -2.21 7.27 1.56
N MET A 20 -1.50 6.28 2.12
CA MET A 20 -1.88 5.62 3.37
C MET A 20 -1.95 6.61 4.53
N PHE A 21 -0.89 7.38 4.76
CA PHE A 21 -0.85 8.36 5.84
C PHE A 21 -1.87 9.49 5.69
N TYR A 22 -2.10 9.95 4.46
CA TYR A 22 -3.16 10.91 4.18
C TYR A 22 -4.54 10.34 4.50
N GLY A 23 -4.80 9.09 4.11
CA GLY A 23 -6.03 8.37 4.44
C GLY A 23 -6.26 8.23 5.95
N PHE A 24 -5.26 7.77 6.70
CA PHE A 24 -5.31 7.71 8.18
C PHE A 24 -5.56 9.07 8.82
N ARG A 25 -5.08 10.16 8.22
CA ARG A 25 -5.30 11.52 8.73
C ARG A 25 -6.69 12.05 8.39
N ALA A 26 -7.23 11.67 7.23
CA ALA A 26 -8.51 12.16 6.73
C ALA A 26 -9.71 11.40 7.35
N ILE A 27 -9.53 10.14 7.72
CA ILE A 27 -10.60 9.25 8.18
C ILE A 27 -10.45 8.97 9.67
N LYS A 28 -11.50 9.28 10.44
CA LYS A 28 -11.47 9.19 11.90
C LYS A 28 -11.32 7.76 12.42
N ASN A 29 -11.93 6.78 11.75
CA ASN A 29 -11.91 5.36 12.14
C ASN A 29 -11.72 4.50 10.89
N PRO A 30 -10.49 4.36 10.39
CA PRO A 30 -10.24 3.58 9.19
C PRO A 30 -10.39 2.08 9.47
N VAL A 31 -11.03 1.37 8.55
CA VAL A 31 -11.41 -0.04 8.66
C VAL A 31 -10.82 -0.91 7.56
N SER A 32 -10.45 -0.35 6.40
CA SER A 32 -9.90 -1.12 5.28
C SER A 32 -9.04 -0.27 4.34
N VAL A 33 -8.32 -0.97 3.46
CA VAL A 33 -7.64 -0.38 2.31
C VAL A 33 -8.23 -0.98 1.04
N THR A 34 -8.92 -0.17 0.27
CA THR A 34 -9.43 -0.57 -1.04
C THR A 34 -8.41 -0.21 -2.10
N VAL A 35 -8.06 -1.17 -2.95
CA VAL A 35 -7.00 -1.02 -3.95
C VAL A 35 -7.35 -1.79 -5.21
N HIS A 36 -6.92 -1.29 -6.37
CA HIS A 36 -7.07 -2.04 -7.61
C HIS A 36 -6.15 -3.29 -7.62
N PRO A 37 -6.59 -4.46 -8.12
CA PRO A 37 -5.78 -5.69 -8.09
C PRO A 37 -4.41 -5.56 -8.77
N GLU A 38 -4.31 -4.84 -9.89
CA GLU A 38 -3.04 -4.63 -10.59
C GLU A 38 -2.06 -3.78 -9.77
N LEU A 39 -2.56 -2.72 -9.10
CA LEU A 39 -1.74 -1.91 -8.21
C LEU A 39 -1.30 -2.75 -7.01
N MET A 40 -2.19 -3.57 -6.46
CA MET A 40 -1.87 -4.42 -5.32
C MET A 40 -0.79 -5.45 -5.66
N LYS A 41 -0.85 -6.05 -6.86
CA LYS A 41 0.22 -6.91 -7.36
C LYS A 41 1.57 -6.17 -7.38
N ARG A 42 1.61 -4.95 -7.93
CA ARG A 42 2.83 -4.13 -7.92
C ARG A 42 3.31 -3.82 -6.51
N ILE A 43 2.40 -3.47 -5.59
CA ILE A 43 2.73 -3.25 -4.17
C ILE A 43 3.37 -4.49 -3.55
N ARG A 44 2.82 -5.69 -3.79
CA ARG A 44 3.39 -6.95 -3.28
C ARG A 44 4.82 -7.16 -3.78
N ASP A 45 5.06 -6.93 -5.07
CA ASP A 45 6.37 -7.10 -5.68
C ASP A 45 7.40 -6.09 -5.10
N ASP A 46 7.03 -4.81 -5.11
CA ASP A 46 7.89 -3.70 -4.67
C ASP A 46 8.19 -3.72 -3.17
N PHE A 47 7.23 -4.15 -2.36
CA PHE A 47 7.36 -4.16 -0.91
C PHE A 47 7.80 -5.52 -0.35
N SER A 48 7.88 -6.60 -1.15
CA SER A 48 8.11 -8.00 -0.70
C SER A 48 9.15 -8.20 0.42
N LYS A 49 10.28 -7.47 0.38
CA LYS A 49 11.38 -7.55 1.36
C LYS A 49 11.40 -6.40 2.38
N LYS A 50 10.34 -5.61 2.47
CA LYS A 50 10.24 -4.41 3.31
C LYS A 50 9.40 -4.69 4.55
N VAL A 51 9.66 -3.93 5.60
CA VAL A 51 8.91 -4.00 6.86
C VAL A 51 7.44 -3.60 6.63
N THR A 52 7.22 -2.65 5.73
CA THR A 52 5.89 -2.15 5.33
C THR A 52 5.18 -3.03 4.30
N ALA A 53 5.70 -4.23 4.00
CA ALA A 53 5.02 -5.14 3.08
C ALA A 53 3.63 -5.55 3.58
N PRO A 54 2.67 -5.79 2.66
CA PRO A 54 1.45 -6.50 3.01
C PRO A 54 1.75 -7.83 3.71
N LYS A 55 0.98 -8.18 4.74
CA LYS A 55 1.16 -9.40 5.53
C LYS A 55 -0.14 -10.18 5.60
N ARG A 56 -0.08 -11.50 5.47
CA ARG A 56 -1.24 -12.36 5.74
C ARG A 56 -1.29 -12.74 7.22
N VAL A 57 -2.42 -12.47 7.86
CA VAL A 57 -2.70 -12.86 9.26
C VAL A 57 -4.13 -13.40 9.30
N GLY A 58 -4.29 -14.63 9.81
CA GLY A 58 -5.63 -15.24 9.96
C GLY A 58 -6.41 -15.39 8.64
N GLY A 59 -5.73 -15.57 7.51
CA GLY A 59 -6.35 -15.70 6.19
C GLY A 59 -6.70 -14.38 5.49
N VAL A 60 -6.49 -13.24 6.16
CA VAL A 60 -6.72 -11.90 5.60
C VAL A 60 -5.37 -11.25 5.30
N GLU A 61 -5.26 -10.58 4.14
CA GLU A 61 -4.11 -9.75 3.84
C GLU A 61 -4.30 -8.36 4.46
N LEU A 62 -3.31 -7.93 5.23
CA LEU A 62 -3.27 -6.64 5.90
C LEU A 62 -2.22 -5.76 5.24
N PHE A 63 -2.54 -4.48 5.05
CA PHE A 63 -1.61 -3.45 4.62
C PHE A 63 -1.73 -2.23 5.52
N PHE A 64 -0.61 -1.79 6.10
CA PHE A 64 -0.58 -0.79 7.18
C PHE A 64 -1.55 -1.10 8.35
N GLY A 65 -1.73 -2.39 8.66
CA GLY A 65 -2.59 -2.86 9.75
C GLY A 65 -4.08 -2.92 9.44
N LEU A 66 -4.50 -2.57 8.21
CA LEU A 66 -5.88 -2.64 7.76
C LEU A 66 -6.08 -3.77 6.75
N PRO A 67 -7.24 -4.44 6.74
CA PRO A 67 -7.58 -5.44 5.73
C PRO A 67 -7.61 -4.84 4.32
N VAL A 68 -7.04 -5.57 3.36
CA VAL A 68 -7.00 -5.20 1.95
C VAL A 68 -8.26 -5.71 1.24
N ILE A 69 -8.91 -4.83 0.50
CA ILE A 69 -10.02 -5.14 -0.41
C ILE A 69 -9.54 -4.85 -1.84
N GLU A 70 -9.45 -5.89 -2.66
CA GLU A 70 -9.11 -5.74 -4.08
C GLU A 70 -10.39 -5.52 -4.91
N ASP A 71 -10.55 -4.32 -5.48
CA ASP A 71 -11.74 -3.93 -6.26
C ASP A 71 -11.37 -3.66 -7.74
N PRO A 72 -11.69 -4.59 -8.67
CA PRO A 72 -11.40 -4.43 -10.09
C PRO A 72 -12.29 -3.40 -10.80
N SER A 73 -13.31 -2.85 -10.13
CA SER A 73 -14.15 -1.80 -10.72
C SER A 73 -13.50 -0.40 -10.68
N LYS A 74 -12.40 -0.25 -9.95
CA LYS A 74 -11.68 1.02 -9.78
C LYS A 74 -10.65 1.25 -10.89
N THR A 75 -10.11 2.46 -10.98
CA THR A 75 -9.00 2.77 -11.89
C THR A 75 -7.74 1.99 -11.47
N THR A 76 -6.87 1.69 -12.43
CA THR A 76 -5.70 0.82 -12.20
C THR A 76 -4.69 1.37 -11.20
N ASP A 77 -4.74 2.67 -10.92
CA ASP A 77 -3.92 3.42 -9.96
C ASP A 77 -4.63 3.70 -8.63
N TYR A 78 -5.85 3.15 -8.45
CA TYR A 78 -6.67 3.43 -7.28
C TYR A 78 -6.16 2.74 -6.01
N ILE A 79 -5.97 3.54 -4.96
CA ILE A 79 -5.80 3.09 -3.58
C ILE A 79 -6.44 4.13 -2.65
N ALA A 80 -7.21 3.65 -1.68
CA ALA A 80 -7.83 4.49 -0.66
C ALA A 80 -7.84 3.76 0.69
N VAL A 81 -7.67 4.54 1.75
CA VAL A 81 -8.09 4.12 3.09
C VAL A 81 -9.57 4.44 3.20
N GLU A 82 -10.33 3.56 3.83
CA GLU A 82 -11.75 3.72 4.13
C GLU A 82 -12.00 3.59 5.63
#